data_AF-A0A4V6JIN2-F1
#
_entry.id   AF-A0A4V6JIN2-F1
#
_cell.length_a   1.000
_cell.length_b   1.000
_cell.length_c   1.000
_cell.angle_alpha   90.00
_cell.angle_beta   90.00
_cell.angle_gamma   90.00
#
_symmetry.space_group_name_H-M   'P 1'
#
loop_
_entity.id
_entity.type
_entity.pdbx_description
1 polymer ?
#
loop_
_entity_poly.entity_id
_entity_poly.type
_entity_poly.pdbx_seq_one_letter_code
_entity_poly.pdbx_strand_id
1 'polypeptide(L)'
;MPGVGEKTAQALLQGLGGLDTLYANLDSIATLSFRGAKTMAAKLEQNKEVAYLSYQLATIKTDVELEVSCSELNVLPPDVDQLHQLFKQYEFKRWLADVESGTWLQGKKGSGARPPARQNRPPLQRRLKPRRKPSCRRMAMSPFWMKKPLPNGWSG
;
A
#
# COMPACT_ATOMS: atom_id res chain seq x y z
N MET A 1 5.96 11.81 -10.32
CA MET A 1 5.30 13.13 -10.19
C MET A 1 5.71 13.80 -8.89
N PRO A 2 6.33 14.99 -8.92
CA PRO A 2 6.65 15.72 -7.70
C PRO A 2 5.36 16.28 -7.06
N GLY A 3 5.15 15.99 -5.77
CA GLY A 3 4.05 16.59 -4.98
C GLY A 3 2.71 15.85 -5.00
N VAL A 4 2.61 14.69 -5.65
CA VAL A 4 1.44 13.80 -5.53
C VAL A 4 1.77 12.66 -4.56
N GLY A 5 1.19 12.72 -3.36
CA GLY A 5 1.26 11.63 -2.38
C GLY A 5 0.00 10.74 -2.41
N GLU A 6 -0.01 9.69 -1.59
CA GLU A 6 -1.09 8.69 -1.51
C GLU A 6 -2.48 9.31 -1.34
N LYS A 7 -2.64 10.24 -0.39
CA LYS A 7 -3.93 10.89 -0.10
C LYS A 7 -4.44 11.75 -1.25
N THR A 8 -3.53 12.41 -1.95
CA THR A 8 -3.87 13.23 -3.13
C THR A 8 -4.20 12.35 -4.32
N ALA A 9 -3.40 11.31 -4.57
CA ALA A 9 -3.66 10.34 -5.63
C ALA A 9 -5.02 9.65 -5.45
N GLN A 10 -5.34 9.24 -4.23
CA GLN A 10 -6.63 8.62 -3.91
C GLN A 10 -7.81 9.59 -4.17
N ALA A 11 -7.68 10.87 -3.78
CA ALA A 11 -8.71 11.87 -4.03
C ALA A 11 -8.91 12.12 -5.55
N LEU A 12 -7.84 12.15 -6.33
CA LEU A 12 -7.90 12.33 -7.79
C LEU A 12 -8.57 11.12 -8.47
N LEU A 13 -8.19 9.90 -8.11
CA LEU A 13 -8.78 8.69 -8.69
C LEU A 13 -10.25 8.52 -8.29
N GLN A 14 -10.63 8.87 -7.06
CA GLN A 14 -12.03 8.83 -6.61
C GLN A 14 -12.90 9.92 -7.23
N GLY A 15 -12.32 11.10 -7.51
CA GLY A 15 -13.04 12.24 -8.06
C GLY A 15 -13.18 12.22 -9.58
N LEU A 16 -12.13 11.81 -10.29
CA LEU A 16 -11.99 11.99 -11.75
C LEU A 16 -11.74 10.68 -12.50
N GLY A 17 -11.47 9.58 -11.81
CA GLY A 17 -11.25 8.27 -12.41
C GLY A 17 -9.81 8.06 -12.87
N GLY A 18 -9.64 7.61 -14.12
CA GLY A 18 -8.35 7.21 -14.68
C GLY A 18 -7.44 8.39 -15.09
N LEU A 19 -6.25 8.06 -15.59
CA LEU A 19 -5.27 9.06 -16.00
C LEU A 19 -5.75 9.87 -17.21
N ASP A 20 -6.41 9.24 -18.18
CA ASP A 20 -6.94 9.93 -19.37
C ASP A 20 -8.06 10.91 -19.01
N THR A 21 -8.98 10.49 -18.14
CA THR A 21 -10.09 11.32 -17.69
C THR A 21 -9.62 12.47 -16.79
N LEU A 22 -8.53 12.27 -16.05
CA LEU A 22 -7.84 13.31 -15.28
C LEU A 22 -7.28 14.41 -16.18
N TYR A 23 -6.59 14.04 -17.26
CA TYR A 23 -6.04 15.01 -18.21
C TYR A 23 -7.08 15.67 -19.11
N ALA A 24 -8.22 15.02 -19.36
CA ALA A 24 -9.34 15.62 -20.10
C ALA A 24 -10.09 16.69 -19.29
N ASN A 25 -10.01 16.66 -17.96
CA ASN A 25 -10.76 17.55 -17.06
C ASN A 25 -9.84 18.24 -16.04
N LEU A 26 -8.74 18.84 -16.49
CA LEU A 26 -7.76 19.48 -15.59
C LEU A 26 -8.38 20.59 -14.72
N ASP A 27 -9.39 21.32 -15.20
CA ASP A 27 -10.09 22.37 -14.44
C ASP A 27 -10.83 21.84 -13.22
N SER A 28 -11.34 20.61 -13.31
CA SER A 28 -12.06 19.97 -12.20
C SER A 28 -11.14 19.65 -11.03
N ILE A 29 -9.83 19.49 -11.25
CA ILE A 29 -8.82 19.24 -10.22
C ILE A 29 -8.75 20.40 -9.22
N ALA A 30 -8.95 21.64 -9.69
CA ALA A 30 -8.95 22.83 -8.85
C ALA A 30 -10.17 22.90 -7.91
N THR A 31 -11.26 22.17 -8.24
CA THR A 31 -12.48 22.10 -7.42
C THR A 31 -12.42 21.03 -6.33
N LEU A 32 -11.48 20.07 -6.43
CA LEU A 32 -11.28 19.06 -5.41
C LEU A 32 -10.61 19.65 -4.16
N SER A 33 -11.15 19.30 -2.99
CA SER A 33 -10.76 19.84 -1.68
C SER A 33 -9.50 19.19 -1.11
N PHE A 34 -8.36 19.39 -1.79
CA PHE A 34 -7.04 18.99 -1.28
C PHE A 34 -6.04 20.16 -1.21
N ARG A 35 -5.06 20.06 -0.31
CA ARG A 35 -4.05 21.10 -0.07
C ARG A 35 -3.20 21.29 -1.33
N GLY A 36 -3.39 22.41 -2.04
CA GLY A 36 -2.64 22.73 -3.27
C GLY A 36 -3.37 22.44 -4.58
N ALA A 37 -4.69 22.21 -4.56
CA ALA A 37 -5.49 21.91 -5.76
C ALA A 37 -5.26 22.86 -6.95
N LYS A 38 -5.17 24.17 -6.68
CA LYS A 38 -4.93 25.19 -7.71
C LYS A 38 -3.55 25.14 -8.37
N THR A 39 -2.52 24.68 -7.66
CA THR A 39 -1.14 24.60 -8.21
C THR A 39 -0.81 23.22 -8.75
N MET A 40 -1.67 22.22 -8.55
CA MET A 40 -1.47 20.87 -9.08
C MET A 40 -1.81 20.75 -10.56
N ALA A 41 -2.82 21.48 -11.07
CA ALA A 41 -3.19 21.41 -12.48
C ALA A 41 -1.99 21.76 -13.40
N ALA A 42 -1.30 22.88 -13.12
CA ALA A 42 -0.11 23.29 -13.87
C ALA A 42 1.05 22.29 -13.76
N LYS A 43 1.26 21.68 -12.59
CA LYS A 43 2.32 20.67 -12.39
C LYS A 43 2.01 19.36 -13.11
N LEU A 44 0.74 18.96 -13.15
CA LEU A 44 0.29 17.76 -13.86
C LEU A 44 0.46 17.91 -15.37
N GLU A 45 0.18 19.08 -15.91
CA GLU A 45 0.34 19.38 -17.33
C GLU A 45 1.82 19.38 -17.75
N GLN A 46 2.69 20.05 -16.99
CA GLN A 46 4.14 20.05 -17.23
C GLN A 46 4.77 18.66 -17.13
N ASN A 47 4.21 17.77 -16.32
CA ASN A 47 4.73 16.42 -16.11
C ASN A 47 3.86 15.34 -16.77
N LYS A 48 3.05 15.70 -17.78
CA LYS A 48 2.14 14.78 -18.45
C LYS A 48 2.87 13.53 -18.94
N GLU A 49 3.94 13.71 -19.71
CA GLU A 49 4.71 12.61 -20.29
C GLU A 49 5.29 11.66 -19.23
N VAL A 50 5.84 12.20 -18.15
CA VAL A 50 6.41 11.40 -17.05
C VAL A 50 5.30 10.63 -16.31
N ALA A 51 4.07 11.16 -16.24
CA ALA A 51 2.94 10.49 -15.62
C ALA A 51 2.49 9.28 -16.45
N TYR A 52 2.38 9.47 -17.77
CA TYR A 52 2.07 8.37 -18.70
C TYR A 52 3.17 7.31 -18.71
N LEU A 53 4.44 7.71 -18.68
CA LEU A 53 5.56 6.76 -18.59
C LEU A 53 5.52 5.97 -17.28
N SER A 54 5.29 6.64 -16.15
CA SER A 54 5.15 5.98 -14.84
C SER A 54 3.97 5.02 -14.81
N TYR A 55 2.86 5.37 -15.48
CA TYR A 55 1.70 4.50 -15.61
C TYR A 55 2.01 3.25 -16.43
N GLN A 56 2.70 3.40 -17.57
CA GLN A 56 3.14 2.26 -18.38
C GLN A 56 4.09 1.34 -17.60
N LEU A 57 5.07 1.89 -16.87
CA LEU A 57 6.03 1.11 -16.09
C LEU A 57 5.39 0.40 -14.89
N ALA A 58 4.37 1.00 -14.28
CA ALA A 58 3.61 0.39 -13.19
C ALA A 58 2.57 -0.63 -13.70
N THR A 59 2.23 -0.60 -14.98
CA THR A 59 1.27 -1.53 -15.57
C THR A 59 1.94 -2.88 -15.78
N ILE A 60 1.50 -3.88 -15.04
CA ILE A 60 1.96 -5.25 -15.19
C ILE A 60 1.40 -5.79 -16.50
N LYS A 61 2.29 -6.22 -17.40
CA LYS A 61 1.88 -6.96 -18.61
C LYS A 61 1.49 -8.37 -18.22
N THR A 62 0.20 -8.69 -18.36
CA THR A 62 -0.35 -10.02 -18.05
C THR A 62 -0.32 -10.98 -19.24
N ASP A 63 -0.09 -10.46 -20.45
CA ASP A 63 -0.26 -11.20 -21.71
C ASP A 63 1.08 -11.76 -22.21
N VAL A 64 1.88 -12.32 -21.30
CA VAL A 64 3.17 -12.92 -21.63
C VAL A 64 2.94 -14.38 -22.01
N GLU A 65 3.34 -14.76 -23.24
CA GLU A 65 3.40 -16.15 -23.65
C GLU A 65 4.47 -16.88 -22.82
N LEU A 66 4.03 -17.85 -22.03
CA LEU A 66 4.88 -18.71 -21.22
C LEU A 66 4.70 -20.14 -21.69
N GLU A 67 5.81 -20.86 -21.89
CA GLU A 67 5.80 -22.28 -22.27
C GLU A 67 5.28 -23.19 -21.16
N VAL A 68 5.25 -22.69 -19.92
CA VAL A 68 4.94 -23.45 -18.71
C VAL A 68 3.58 -23.04 -18.17
N SER A 69 2.71 -24.01 -17.90
CA SER A 69 1.41 -23.75 -17.28
C SER A 69 1.50 -23.64 -15.76
N CYS A 70 0.56 -22.94 -15.13
CA CYS A 70 0.48 -22.86 -13.65
C CYS A 70 0.41 -24.23 -12.96
N SER A 71 -0.07 -25.27 -13.65
CA SER A 71 -0.22 -26.63 -13.11
C SER A 71 1.08 -27.43 -13.09
N GLU A 72 2.08 -27.02 -13.87
CA GLU A 72 3.40 -27.67 -13.94
C GLU A 72 4.37 -27.14 -12.89
N LEU A 73 4.09 -25.97 -12.30
CA LEU A 73 4.87 -25.33 -11.24
C LEU A 73 4.67 -26.01 -9.88
N ASN A 74 5.12 -27.27 -9.76
CA ASN A 74 5.07 -28.04 -8.52
C ASN A 74 6.35 -27.91 -7.70
N VAL A 75 6.21 -27.84 -6.37
CA VAL A 75 7.35 -27.85 -5.45
C VAL A 75 7.90 -29.27 -5.37
N LEU A 76 9.04 -29.50 -6.03
CA LEU A 76 9.77 -30.77 -5.98
C LEU A 76 10.64 -30.86 -4.72
N PRO A 77 10.94 -32.08 -4.23
CA PRO A 77 11.90 -32.25 -3.15
C PRO A 77 13.28 -31.69 -3.57
N PRO A 78 13.99 -30.98 -2.67
CA PRO A 78 15.29 -30.42 -2.99
C PRO A 78 16.34 -31.51 -3.19
N ASP A 79 17.23 -31.29 -4.15
CA ASP A 79 18.44 -32.11 -4.33
C ASP A 79 19.50 -31.67 -3.31
N VAL A 80 19.70 -32.48 -2.28
CA VAL A 80 20.58 -32.20 -1.14
C VAL A 80 22.04 -32.13 -1.57
N ASP A 81 22.46 -32.97 -2.52
CA ASP A 81 23.84 -33.07 -2.97
C ASP A 81 24.23 -31.84 -3.80
N GLN A 82 23.36 -31.42 -4.73
CA GLN A 82 23.57 -30.19 -5.52
C GLN A 82 23.55 -28.94 -4.63
N LEU A 83 22.67 -28.88 -3.63
CA LEU A 83 22.62 -27.77 -2.68
C LEU A 83 23.89 -27.69 -1.83
N HIS A 84 24.40 -28.82 -1.35
CA HIS A 84 25.65 -28.87 -0.57
C HIS A 84 26.84 -28.34 -1.38
N GLN A 85 26.95 -28.75 -2.64
CA GLN A 85 28.00 -28.29 -3.54
C GLN A 85 27.95 -26.77 -3.77
N LEU A 86 26.75 -26.22 -4.03
CA LEU A 86 26.56 -24.78 -4.22
C LEU A 86 26.84 -23.99 -2.93
N PHE A 87 26.34 -24.44 -1.78
CA PHE A 87 26.56 -23.74 -0.51
C PHE A 87 28.02 -23.80 -0.04
N LYS A 88 28.74 -24.87 -0.38
CA LYS A 88 30.19 -24.96 -0.17
C LYS A 88 30.95 -23.99 -1.07
N GLN A 89 30.56 -23.87 -2.35
CA GLN A 89 31.19 -22.94 -3.30
C GLN A 89 30.97 -21.48 -2.91
N TYR A 90 29.76 -21.11 -2.48
CA TYR A 90 29.41 -19.74 -2.08
C TYR A 90 29.64 -19.44 -0.59
N GLU A 91 30.27 -20.36 0.14
CA GLU A 91 30.61 -20.24 1.56
C GLU A 91 29.43 -19.89 2.50
N PHE A 92 28.22 -20.39 2.20
CA PHE A 92 27.04 -20.20 3.05
C PHE A 92 27.06 -21.16 4.26
N LYS A 93 27.98 -20.93 5.20
CA LYS A 93 28.27 -21.80 6.36
C LYS A 93 27.04 -22.15 7.21
N ARG A 94 26.11 -21.21 7.41
CA ARG A 94 24.87 -21.42 8.16
C ARG A 94 23.91 -22.36 7.43
N TRP A 95 23.75 -22.17 6.13
CA TRP A 95 22.86 -22.98 5.31
C TRP A 95 23.44 -24.35 5.01
N LEU A 96 24.77 -24.47 4.96
CA LEU A 96 25.46 -25.75 4.91
C LEU A 96 25.14 -26.60 6.15
N ALA A 97 25.25 -26.02 7.35
CA ALA A 97 24.88 -26.69 8.59
C ALA A 97 23.38 -27.06 8.64
N ASP A 98 22.51 -26.21 8.09
CA ASP A 98 21.07 -26.49 8.01
C ASP A 98 20.76 -27.64 7.02
N VAL A 99 21.48 -27.74 5.90
CA VAL A 99 21.37 -28.84 4.93
C VAL A 99 21.91 -30.15 5.53
N GLU A 100 23.08 -30.10 6.16
CA GLU A 100 23.70 -31.26 6.81
C GLU A 100 22.86 -31.79 7.99
N SER A 101 22.19 -30.89 8.72
CA SER A 101 21.26 -31.27 9.80
C SER A 101 19.86 -31.67 9.32
N GLY A 102 19.61 -31.66 8.00
CA GLY A 102 18.29 -31.96 7.42
C GLY A 102 17.19 -30.97 7.82
N THR A 103 17.57 -29.79 8.34
CA THR A 103 16.65 -28.73 8.80
C THR A 103 16.37 -27.69 7.71
N TRP A 104 17.12 -27.75 6.60
CA TRP A 104 16.93 -26.90 5.44
C TRP A 104 15.51 -27.02 4.87
N LEU A 105 14.82 -25.89 4.71
CA LEU A 105 13.41 -25.79 4.31
C LEU A 105 12.38 -26.41 5.28
N GLN A 106 12.75 -26.74 6.53
CA GLN A 106 11.77 -27.06 7.59
C GLN A 106 11.04 -25.80 8.11
N GLY A 107 10.53 -24.95 7.20
CA GLY A 107 9.42 -24.07 7.51
C GLY A 107 8.16 -24.92 7.53
N LYS A 108 7.32 -24.81 8.58
CA LYS A 108 5.99 -25.45 8.68
C LYS A 108 5.45 -25.68 7.27
N LYS A 109 5.23 -26.96 6.88
CA LYS A 109 4.40 -27.30 5.72
C LYS A 109 3.22 -26.36 5.79
N GLY A 110 3.23 -25.33 4.94
CA GLY A 110 2.12 -24.44 4.81
C GLY A 110 1.00 -25.38 4.46
N SER A 111 0.05 -25.54 5.37
CA SER A 111 -1.24 -26.10 5.09
C SER A 111 -1.81 -25.26 3.95
N GLY A 112 -1.45 -25.61 2.72
CA GLY A 112 -2.14 -25.24 1.50
C GLY A 112 -3.49 -25.94 1.48
N ALA A 113 -4.23 -25.87 2.59
CA ALA A 113 -5.67 -25.90 2.54
C ALA A 113 -6.04 -24.62 1.81
N ARG A 114 -6.14 -24.74 0.48
CA ARG A 114 -6.89 -23.82 -0.36
C ARG A 114 -8.15 -23.45 0.43
N PRO A 115 -8.37 -22.18 0.82
CA PRO A 115 -9.65 -21.79 1.36
C PRO A 115 -10.69 -22.28 0.35
N PRO A 116 -11.74 -23.01 0.76
CA PRO A 116 -12.74 -23.49 -0.18
C PRO A 116 -13.19 -22.29 -1.01
N ALA A 117 -13.18 -22.49 -2.34
CA ALA A 117 -13.55 -21.48 -3.30
C ALA A 117 -14.82 -20.78 -2.82
N ARG A 118 -14.73 -19.46 -2.64
CA ARG A 118 -15.80 -18.64 -2.09
C ARG A 118 -16.88 -18.43 -3.14
N GLN A 119 -17.53 -19.52 -3.56
CA GLN A 119 -18.69 -19.48 -4.43
C GLN A 119 -19.88 -19.06 -3.56
N ASN A 120 -20.53 -17.99 -3.96
CA ASN A 120 -21.72 -17.37 -3.34
C ASN A 120 -21.45 -16.45 -2.15
N ARG A 121 -20.70 -15.37 -2.38
CA ARG A 121 -20.89 -14.14 -1.60
C ARG A 121 -22.06 -13.36 -2.23
N PRO A 122 -23.21 -13.19 -1.54
CA PRO A 122 -24.24 -12.27 -2.02
C PRO A 122 -23.65 -10.84 -2.09
N PRO A 123 -24.14 -9.98 -2.99
CA PRO A 123 -23.60 -8.64 -3.18
C PRO A 123 -23.58 -7.90 -1.84
N LEU A 124 -22.44 -7.27 -1.54
CA LEU A 124 -22.26 -6.41 -0.38
C LEU A 124 -23.26 -5.26 -0.47
N GLN A 125 -24.46 -5.45 0.09
CA GLN A 125 -25.33 -4.34 0.40
C GLN A 125 -24.58 -3.49 1.42
N ARG A 126 -24.10 -2.32 0.98
CA ARG A 126 -23.61 -1.27 1.85
C ARG A 126 -24.74 -0.94 2.82
N ARG A 127 -24.78 -1.60 3.97
CA ARG A 127 -25.52 -1.09 5.14
C ARG A 127 -24.82 0.20 5.53
N LEU A 128 -25.23 1.29 4.91
CA LEU A 128 -25.02 2.63 5.43
C LEU A 128 -25.73 2.63 6.79
N LYS A 129 -24.95 2.42 7.86
CA LYS A 129 -25.42 2.70 9.21
C LYS A 129 -25.75 4.19 9.22
N PRO A 130 -26.98 4.61 9.59
CA PRO A 130 -27.30 6.02 9.68
C PRO A 130 -26.33 6.65 10.69
N ARG A 131 -25.67 7.74 10.28
CA ARG A 131 -24.84 8.55 11.16
C ARG A 131 -25.69 8.97 12.35
N ARG A 132 -25.43 8.40 13.53
CA ARG A 132 -25.95 8.96 14.78
C ARG A 132 -25.33 10.34 14.91
N LYS A 133 -26.16 11.39 14.85
CA LYS A 133 -25.76 12.76 15.15
C LYS A 133 -25.15 12.77 16.56
N PRO A 134 -23.98 13.40 16.78
CA PRO A 134 -23.57 13.68 18.14
C PRO A 134 -24.60 14.64 18.74
N SER A 135 -25.33 14.15 19.74
CA SER A 135 -26.10 14.99 20.64
C SER A 135 -25.11 15.97 21.28
N CYS A 136 -25.31 17.26 21.00
CA CYS A 136 -24.71 18.35 21.78
C CYS A 136 -25.15 18.18 23.24
N ARG A 137 -24.38 17.43 24.03
CA ARG A 137 -24.34 17.65 25.48
C ARG A 137 -23.45 18.87 25.71
N ARG A 138 -24.14 19.97 25.99
CA ARG A 138 -23.64 21.16 26.66
C ARG A 138 -22.86 20.72 27.91
N MET A 139 -21.54 20.55 27.80
CA MET A 139 -20.66 20.46 28.96
C MET A 139 -20.37 21.88 29.42
N ALA A 140 -20.78 22.17 30.65
CA ALA A 140 -20.45 23.38 31.36
C ALA A 140 -18.93 23.59 31.38
N MET A 141 -18.52 24.83 31.12
CA MET A 141 -17.16 25.30 31.31
C MET A 141 -16.76 25.10 32.77
N SER A 142 -15.79 24.25 33.02
CA SER A 142 -15.10 24.18 34.31
C SER A 142 -13.81 25.01 34.18
N PRO A 143 -13.65 26.14 34.90
CA PRO A 143 -12.47 26.98 34.82
C PRO A 143 -11.36 26.40 35.71
N PHE A 144 -10.60 25.45 35.19
CA PHE A 144 -9.46 24.85 35.90
C PHE A 144 -8.10 25.48 35.53
N TRP A 145 -8.10 26.60 34.80
CA TRP A 145 -6.89 27.35 34.41
C TRP A 145 -6.88 28.75 35.01
N MET A 146 -6.90 28.82 36.35
CA MET A 146 -6.56 30.05 37.06
C MET A 146 -5.90 29.69 38.39
N LYS A 147 -4.57 29.76 38.39
CA LYS A 147 -3.63 30.01 39.51
C LYS A 147 -2.33 29.25 39.31
N LYS A 148 -1.39 29.88 38.61
CA LYS A 148 0.03 29.78 38.98
C LYS A 148 0.60 31.20 39.01
N PRO A 149 1.07 31.69 40.17
CA PRO A 149 1.70 33.00 40.28
C PRO A 149 3.10 32.96 39.67
N LEU A 150 3.47 34.04 38.98
CA LEU A 150 4.83 34.33 38.56
C LEU A 150 5.67 34.69 39.81
N PRO A 151 6.82 34.04 40.06
CA PRO A 151 7.78 34.57 41.00
C PRO A 151 8.67 35.62 40.31
N ASN A 152 8.80 36.74 41.02
CA ASN A 152 9.51 37.95 40.66
C ASN A 152 11.02 37.80 40.82
N GLY A 153 11.76 38.47 39.94
CA GLY A 153 13.12 38.94 40.18
C GLY A 153 14.22 37.90 39.91
N TRP A 154 15.28 38.34 39.23
CA TRP A 154 16.62 38.44 39.78
C TRP A 154 17.45 39.34 38.86
N SER A 155 18.01 40.39 39.47
CA SER A 155 19.03 41.29 38.93
C SER A 155 20.40 40.60 38.94
N GLY A 156 21.32 41.08 38.09
CA GLY A 156 22.73 40.71 38.09
C GLY A 156 23.39 41.01 36.76
#